data_AF-A0A947UCD2-F1
#
_entry.id   AF-A0A947UCD2-F1
#
_cell.length_a   1.000
_cell.length_b   1.000
_cell.length_c   1.000
_cell.angle_alpha   90.00
_cell.angle_beta   90.00
_cell.angle_gamma   90.00
#
_symmetry.space_group_name_H-M   'P 1'
#
loop_
_entity.id
_entity.type
_entity.pdbx_description
1 polymer ?
#
loop_
_entity_poly.entity_id
_entity_poly.type
_entity_poly.pdbx_seq_one_letter_code
_entity_poly.pdbx_strand_id
1 'polypeptide(L)'
;MPELPEVETICRQLNKVLAGQRIKSLRGVSLQVEGKKILGVKRKAKMIIIELSEGVSLLIHLKMTGQLIYNGKENKYTRAIFELDKGKLYFNDLRKFGWIKIMQNEKLKAQISQLPADVVDKEFTPHLLQNILRSSGQAIKTVLMDQSKMGGVGNIYA
;
A
#
# COMPACT_ATOMS: atom_id res chain seq x y z
N MET A 1 9.63 6.74 6.55
CA MET A 1 8.86 5.95 5.56
C MET A 1 7.86 5.15 6.37
N PRO A 2 6.55 5.24 6.10
CA PRO A 2 5.56 4.40 6.78
C PRO A 2 5.95 2.92 6.67
N GLU A 3 5.92 2.22 7.79
CA GLU A 3 6.19 0.79 7.88
C GLU A 3 4.84 0.06 8.01
N LEU A 4 4.86 -1.24 8.31
CA LEU A 4 3.64 -2.03 8.33
C LEU A 4 2.53 -1.44 9.22
N PRO A 5 2.80 -1.03 10.49
CA PRO A 5 1.74 -0.54 11.37
C PRO A 5 1.06 0.74 10.86
N GLU A 6 1.82 1.69 10.33
CA GLU A 6 1.25 2.93 9.78
C GLU A 6 0.45 2.65 8.51
N VAL A 7 0.96 1.81 7.62
CA VAL A 7 0.26 1.46 6.37
C VAL A 7 -1.03 0.71 6.69
N GLU A 8 -1.02 -0.21 7.65
CA GLU A 8 -2.22 -0.94 8.09
C GLU A 8 -3.27 0.00 8.67
N THR A 9 -2.83 0.94 9.52
CA THR A 9 -3.71 1.95 10.10
C THR A 9 -4.39 2.79 9.02
N ILE A 10 -3.62 3.25 8.03
CA ILE A 10 -4.14 3.99 6.87
C ILE A 10 -5.14 3.14 6.09
N CYS A 11 -4.82 1.88 5.78
CA CYS A 11 -5.74 0.99 5.05
C CYS A 11 -7.07 0.81 5.80
N ARG A 12 -7.03 0.57 7.12
CA ARG A 12 -8.25 0.41 7.94
C ARG A 12 -9.10 1.67 7.95
N GLN A 13 -8.48 2.83 8.09
CA GLN A 13 -9.19 4.12 8.09
C GLN A 13 -9.79 4.43 6.71
N LEU A 14 -9.00 4.25 5.65
CA LEU A 14 -9.47 4.47 4.28
C LEU A 14 -10.56 3.48 3.91
N ASN A 15 -10.48 2.20 4.31
CA ASN A 15 -11.51 1.23 3.99
C ASN A 15 -12.89 1.63 4.51
N LYS A 16 -12.96 2.22 5.72
CA LYS A 16 -14.22 2.71 6.32
C LYS A 16 -14.90 3.80 5.50
N VAL A 17 -14.11 4.67 4.85
CA VAL A 17 -14.65 5.81 4.12
C VAL A 17 -14.77 5.52 2.64
N LEU A 18 -13.79 4.86 2.00
CA LEU A 18 -13.70 4.67 0.56
C LEU A 18 -14.55 3.50 0.04
N ALA A 19 -14.69 2.41 0.80
CA ALA A 19 -15.37 1.21 0.32
C ALA A 19 -16.82 1.53 -0.07
N GLY A 20 -17.22 1.04 -1.24
CA GLY A 20 -18.54 1.26 -1.81
C GLY A 20 -18.70 2.52 -2.66
N GLN A 21 -17.79 3.50 -2.58
CA GLN A 21 -17.84 4.70 -3.43
C GLN A 21 -17.33 4.41 -4.85
N ARG A 22 -17.79 5.19 -5.82
CA ARG A 22 -17.22 5.23 -7.17
C ARG A 22 -16.22 6.37 -7.33
N ILE A 23 -15.23 6.15 -8.18
CA ILE A 23 -14.28 7.19 -8.62
C ILE A 23 -14.93 7.95 -9.77
N LYS A 24 -15.21 9.23 -9.57
CA LYS A 24 -15.78 10.12 -10.59
C LYS A 24 -14.72 10.64 -11.55
N SER A 25 -13.60 11.07 -11.01
CA SER A 25 -12.47 11.57 -11.80
C SER A 25 -11.14 11.33 -11.07
N LEU A 26 -10.06 11.25 -11.83
CA LEU A 26 -8.69 11.21 -11.30
C LEU A 26 -7.83 12.29 -11.94
N ARG A 27 -7.29 13.18 -11.12
CA ARG A 27 -6.34 14.22 -11.56
C ARG A 27 -4.92 13.89 -11.10
N GLY A 28 -3.93 14.24 -11.94
CA GLY A 28 -2.50 14.22 -11.60
C GLY A 28 -1.77 12.92 -11.94
N VAL A 29 -2.50 11.85 -12.28
CA VAL A 29 -1.93 10.61 -12.80
C VAL A 29 -2.83 10.07 -13.92
N SER A 30 -2.23 9.65 -15.03
CA SER A 30 -2.94 9.11 -16.18
C SER A 30 -3.25 7.62 -15.97
N LEU A 31 -4.33 7.31 -15.23
CA LEU A 31 -4.82 5.93 -15.01
C LEU A 31 -6.32 5.85 -15.32
N GLN A 32 -6.74 4.78 -15.99
CA GLN A 32 -8.16 4.57 -16.29
C GLN A 32 -8.89 3.91 -15.13
N VAL A 33 -9.42 4.75 -14.23
CA VAL A 33 -10.15 4.31 -13.02
C VAL A 33 -11.52 4.96 -12.85
N GLU A 34 -11.87 5.90 -13.71
CA GLU A 34 -13.15 6.62 -13.65
C GLU A 34 -14.33 5.67 -13.86
N GLY A 35 -15.42 5.91 -13.13
CA GLY A 35 -16.60 5.06 -13.08
C GLY A 35 -16.47 3.80 -12.19
N LYS A 36 -15.25 3.35 -11.91
CA LYS A 36 -15.02 2.11 -11.14
C LYS A 36 -15.39 2.28 -9.68
N LYS A 37 -16.00 1.23 -9.11
CA LYS A 37 -16.40 1.16 -7.69
C LYS A 37 -15.24 0.64 -6.85
N ILE A 38 -14.96 1.28 -5.71
CA ILE A 38 -14.01 0.80 -4.72
C ILE A 38 -14.66 -0.33 -3.93
N LEU A 39 -14.08 -1.53 -3.99
CA LEU A 39 -14.56 -2.73 -3.30
C LEU A 39 -13.99 -2.83 -1.88
N GLY A 40 -12.75 -2.40 -1.71
CA GLY A 40 -12.08 -2.42 -0.42
C GLY A 40 -10.66 -1.86 -0.49
N VAL A 41 -10.06 -1.65 0.68
CA VAL A 41 -8.68 -1.21 0.85
C VAL A 41 -7.95 -2.21 1.73
N LYS A 42 -6.87 -2.79 1.19
CA LYS A 42 -6.05 -3.80 1.84
C LYS A 42 -4.59 -3.37 1.84
N ARG A 43 -3.77 -4.10 2.59
CA ARG A 43 -2.33 -3.93 2.67
C ARG A 43 -1.63 -5.21 2.25
N LYS A 44 -0.48 -5.09 1.58
CA LYS A 44 0.54 -6.14 1.50
C LYS A 44 1.91 -5.51 1.71
N ALA A 45 2.69 -6.01 2.65
CA ALA A 45 3.92 -5.38 3.11
C ALA A 45 3.70 -3.88 3.41
N LYS A 46 4.40 -2.98 2.69
CA LYS A 46 4.28 -1.51 2.84
C LYS A 46 3.50 -0.85 1.70
N MET A 47 2.69 -1.64 0.98
CA MET A 47 1.85 -1.18 -0.12
C MET A 47 0.37 -1.18 0.28
N ILE A 48 -0.33 -0.15 -0.15
CA ILE A 48 -1.78 -0.01 -0.06
C ILE A 48 -2.37 -0.51 -1.37
N ILE A 49 -3.39 -1.35 -1.29
CA ILE A 49 -4.10 -1.92 -2.43
C ILE A 49 -5.56 -1.49 -2.33
N ILE A 50 -6.01 -0.68 -3.27
CA ILE A 50 -7.43 -0.30 -3.41
C ILE A 50 -8.02 -1.19 -4.49
N GLU A 51 -8.85 -2.14 -4.08
CA GLU A 51 -9.53 -3.07 -4.99
C GLU A 51 -10.68 -2.33 -5.68
N LEU A 52 -10.73 -2.40 -7.01
CA LEU A 52 -11.77 -1.77 -7.82
C LEU A 52 -12.64 -2.82 -8.51
N SER A 53 -13.82 -2.40 -8.97
CA SER A 53 -14.65 -3.19 -9.87
C SER A 53 -13.93 -3.48 -11.20
N GLU A 54 -14.44 -4.46 -11.95
CA GLU A 54 -13.91 -4.87 -13.26
C GLU A 54 -12.49 -5.44 -13.20
N GLY A 55 -12.18 -6.18 -12.13
CA GLY A 55 -10.98 -7.02 -12.08
C GLY A 55 -9.65 -6.27 -11.97
N VAL A 56 -9.65 -4.98 -11.61
CA VAL A 56 -8.43 -4.18 -11.46
C VAL A 56 -8.26 -3.65 -10.04
N SER A 57 -7.02 -3.34 -9.68
CA SER A 57 -6.66 -2.73 -8.40
C SER A 57 -5.66 -1.59 -8.59
N LEU A 58 -5.75 -0.58 -7.73
CA LEU A 58 -4.73 0.44 -7.57
C LEU A 58 -3.74 0.03 -6.48
N LEU A 59 -2.45 0.10 -6.81
CA LEU A 59 -1.35 -0.07 -5.87
C LEU A 59 -0.76 1.30 -5.56
N ILE A 60 -0.61 1.60 -4.27
CA ILE A 60 -0.03 2.85 -3.79
C ILE A 60 1.10 2.53 -2.81
N HIS A 61 2.27 3.10 -3.03
CA HIS A 61 3.38 3.02 -2.08
C HIS A 61 3.74 4.44 -1.63
N LEU A 62 3.62 4.73 -0.33
CA LEU A 62 3.83 6.08 0.23
C LEU A 62 5.30 6.50 0.29
N LYS A 63 6.21 5.52 0.36
CA LYS A 63 7.66 5.75 0.50
C LYS A 63 7.95 6.64 1.71
N MET A 64 8.67 7.75 1.58
CA MET A 64 9.13 8.49 2.76
C MET A 64 8.10 9.52 3.26
N THR A 65 7.50 10.27 2.35
CA THR A 65 6.67 11.45 2.65
C THR A 65 5.27 11.40 2.03
N GLY A 66 4.91 10.27 1.41
CA GLY A 66 3.58 10.07 0.85
C GLY A 66 2.51 10.04 1.93
N GLN A 67 1.39 10.71 1.66
CA GLN A 67 0.23 10.75 2.53
C GLN A 67 -1.03 10.56 1.68
N LEU A 68 -2.01 9.85 2.24
CA LEU A 68 -3.37 9.75 1.72
C LEU A 68 -4.32 10.41 2.71
N ILE A 69 -5.02 11.45 2.26
CA ILE A 69 -5.92 12.24 3.12
C ILE A 69 -7.30 12.28 2.48
N TYR A 70 -8.31 11.76 3.18
CA TYR A 70 -9.70 11.85 2.76
C TYR A 70 -10.31 13.18 3.23
N ASN A 71 -10.99 13.89 2.34
CA ASN A 71 -11.56 15.23 2.56
C ASN A 71 -10.56 16.24 3.14
N GLY A 72 -9.29 16.14 2.71
CA GLY A 72 -8.27 17.14 2.98
C GLY A 72 -8.40 18.38 2.11
N LYS A 73 -7.33 19.18 2.07
CA LYS A 73 -7.19 20.31 1.15
C LYS A 73 -6.04 20.07 0.20
N GLU A 74 -6.21 20.51 -1.04
CA GLU A 74 -5.13 20.54 -2.02
C GLU A 74 -4.02 21.48 -1.54
N ASN A 75 -2.77 21.08 -1.78
CA ASN A 75 -1.61 21.88 -1.46
C ASN A 75 -0.51 21.67 -2.51
N LYS A 76 0.60 22.40 -2.39
CA LYS A 76 1.74 22.34 -3.34
C LYS A 76 2.43 20.96 -3.46
N TYR A 77 2.12 20.03 -2.57
CA TYR A 77 2.62 18.65 -2.58
C TYR A 77 1.60 17.64 -3.09
N THR A 78 0.37 18.05 -3.41
CA THR A 78 -0.65 17.18 -3.99
C THR A 78 -0.20 16.70 -5.38
N ARG A 79 -0.18 15.38 -5.57
CA ARG A 79 0.24 14.72 -6.81
C ARG A 79 -0.90 14.00 -7.50
N ALA A 80 -1.88 13.52 -6.74
CA ALA A 80 -3.10 12.96 -7.30
C ALA A 80 -4.32 13.36 -6.46
N ILE A 81 -5.46 13.52 -7.13
CA ILE A 81 -6.75 13.72 -6.47
C ILE A 81 -7.76 12.76 -7.10
N PHE A 82 -8.36 11.92 -6.27
CA PHE A 82 -9.51 11.10 -6.64
C PHE A 82 -10.76 11.84 -6.19
N GLU A 83 -11.61 12.21 -7.13
CA GLU A 83 -12.96 12.66 -6.81
C GLU A 83 -13.87 11.43 -6.70
N LEU A 84 -14.60 11.35 -5.59
CA LEU A 84 -15.43 10.21 -5.25
C LEU A 84 -16.88 10.66 -5.08
N ASP A 85 -17.79 9.71 -4.92
CA ASP A 85 -19.21 10.02 -4.69
C ASP A 85 -19.45 10.95 -3.51
N LYS A 86 -18.77 10.72 -2.39
CA LYS A 86 -19.02 11.37 -1.09
C LYS A 86 -17.87 12.25 -0.61
N GLY A 87 -16.81 12.42 -1.41
CA GLY A 87 -15.64 13.18 -0.99
C GLY A 87 -14.47 13.15 -1.97
N LYS A 88 -13.31 13.61 -1.51
CA LYS A 88 -12.06 13.59 -2.30
C LYS A 88 -10.94 12.92 -1.53
N LEU A 89 -10.13 12.12 -2.21
CA LEU A 89 -8.90 11.54 -1.66
C LEU A 89 -7.70 12.24 -2.29
N TYR A 90 -6.83 12.78 -1.44
CA TYR A 90 -5.63 13.49 -1.86
C TYR A 90 -4.41 12.60 -1.62
N PHE A 91 -3.60 12.42 -2.65
CA PHE A 91 -2.27 11.85 -2.53
C PHE A 91 -1.24 12.99 -2.53
N ASN A 92 -0.63 13.24 -1.37
CA ASN A 92 0.41 14.24 -1.21
C ASN A 92 1.76 13.56 -1.12
N ASP A 93 2.77 14.09 -1.82
CA ASP A 93 4.14 13.63 -1.65
C ASP A 93 5.15 14.76 -1.89
N LEU A 94 5.85 15.13 -0.81
CA LEU A 94 6.89 16.14 -0.80
C LEU A 94 8.09 15.72 -1.65
N ARG A 95 8.60 14.48 -1.46
CA ARG A 95 9.83 13.99 -2.09
C ARG A 95 9.61 13.32 -3.45
N LYS A 96 8.36 13.15 -3.87
CA LYS A 96 7.97 12.53 -5.16
C LYS A 96 8.53 11.11 -5.36
N PHE A 97 8.69 10.36 -4.28
CA PHE A 97 9.12 8.95 -4.33
C PHE A 97 7.95 7.98 -4.32
N GLY A 98 6.83 8.38 -3.72
CA GLY A 98 5.62 7.59 -3.72
C GLY A 98 5.02 7.50 -5.12
N TRP A 99 4.32 6.40 -5.37
CA TRP A 99 3.79 6.09 -6.69
C TRP A 99 2.40 5.46 -6.59
N ILE A 100 1.65 5.58 -7.68
CA ILE A 100 0.34 4.97 -7.90
C ILE A 100 0.43 4.17 -9.20
N LYS A 101 0.00 2.91 -9.18
CA LYS A 101 -0.06 2.02 -10.34
C LYS A 101 -1.41 1.35 -10.41
N ILE A 102 -1.89 1.06 -11.62
CA ILE A 102 -3.04 0.19 -11.85
C ILE A 102 -2.55 -1.19 -12.30
N MET A 103 -3.22 -2.26 -11.85
CA MET A 103 -2.90 -3.62 -12.28
C MET A 103 -4.14 -4.50 -12.27
N GLN A 104 -4.19 -5.47 -13.20
CA GLN A 104 -5.19 -6.53 -13.21
C GLN A 104 -5.04 -7.43 -11.98
N ASN A 105 -6.15 -7.86 -11.39
CA ASN A 105 -6.18 -8.62 -10.14
C ASN A 105 -5.47 -9.98 -10.28
N GLU A 106 -5.56 -10.62 -11.45
CA GLU A 106 -4.86 -11.88 -11.73
C GLU A 106 -3.33 -11.70 -11.67
N LYS A 107 -2.83 -10.67 -12.35
CA LYS A 107 -1.40 -10.30 -12.33
C LYS A 107 -0.94 -9.88 -10.94
N LEU A 108 -1.79 -9.13 -10.22
CA LEU A 108 -1.54 -8.74 -8.83
C LEU A 108 -1.40 -9.96 -7.93
N LYS A 109 -2.31 -10.94 -8.05
CA LYS A 109 -2.28 -12.16 -7.24
C LYS A 109 -0.99 -12.95 -7.49
N ALA A 110 -0.60 -13.10 -8.75
CA ALA A 110 0.66 -13.75 -9.11
C ALA A 110 1.90 -13.04 -8.55
N GLN A 111 1.90 -11.70 -8.54
CA GLN A 111 3.00 -10.93 -7.96
C GLN A 111 3.00 -11.00 -6.43
N ILE A 112 1.84 -10.94 -5.76
CA ILE A 112 1.73 -11.04 -4.30
C ILE A 112 2.17 -12.43 -3.82
N SER A 113 1.86 -13.51 -4.55
CA SER A 113 2.28 -14.86 -4.17
C SER A 113 3.80 -15.07 -4.19
N GLN A 114 4.55 -14.19 -4.87
CA GLN A 114 6.02 -14.22 -4.88
C GLN A 114 6.63 -13.36 -3.76
N LEU A 115 5.83 -12.52 -3.09
CA LEU A 115 6.32 -11.72 -1.97
C LEU A 115 6.39 -12.60 -0.71
N PRO A 116 7.38 -12.34 0.17
CA PRO A 116 7.42 -13.04 1.45
C PRO A 116 6.18 -12.75 2.31
N ALA A 117 5.95 -13.59 3.30
CA ALA A 117 4.93 -13.37 4.32
C ALA A 117 5.22 -12.07 5.08
N ASP A 118 4.16 -11.33 5.43
CA ASP A 118 4.30 -10.19 6.32
C ASP A 118 4.48 -10.70 7.75
N VAL A 119 5.18 -9.95 8.61
CA VAL A 119 5.48 -10.39 9.98
C VAL A 119 4.24 -10.55 10.89
N VAL A 120 3.07 -10.12 10.43
CA VAL A 120 1.77 -10.28 11.12
C VAL A 120 0.89 -11.37 10.48
N ASP A 121 1.34 -11.95 9.37
CA ASP A 121 0.62 -13.02 8.68
C ASP A 121 0.71 -14.32 9.50
N LYS A 122 -0.30 -15.17 9.41
CA LYS A 122 -0.35 -16.44 10.18
C LYS A 122 0.75 -17.40 9.75
N GLU A 123 1.17 -17.33 8.50
CA GLU A 123 2.27 -18.12 7.94
C GLU A 123 3.64 -17.68 8.48
N PHE A 124 3.75 -16.46 9.05
CA PHE A 124 4.99 -15.97 9.64
C PHE A 124 5.19 -16.55 11.04
N THR A 125 5.76 -17.75 11.09
CA THR A 125 5.98 -18.50 12.33
C THR A 125 7.39 -18.28 12.90
N PRO A 126 7.62 -18.54 14.20
CA PRO A 126 8.97 -18.55 14.78
C PRO A 126 9.94 -19.47 14.04
N HIS A 127 9.45 -20.60 13.51
CA HIS A 127 10.27 -21.51 12.70
C HIS A 127 10.71 -20.88 11.38
N LEU A 128 9.80 -20.18 10.68
CA LEU A 128 10.15 -19.43 9.48
C LEU A 128 11.21 -18.36 9.77
N LEU A 129 11.02 -17.58 10.85
CA LEU A 129 12.00 -16.57 11.26
C LEU A 129 13.38 -17.21 11.55
N GLN A 130 13.41 -18.32 12.27
CA GLN A 130 14.66 -19.04 12.54
C GLN A 130 15.37 -19.47 11.25
N ASN A 131 14.64 -19.99 10.26
CA ASN A 131 15.21 -20.40 8.97
C ASN A 131 15.77 -19.19 8.20
N ILE A 132 15.06 -18.07 8.21
CA ILE A 132 15.52 -16.80 7.60
C ILE A 132 16.82 -16.31 8.25
N LEU A 133 16.91 -16.34 9.58
CA LEU A 133 18.10 -15.89 10.31
C LEU A 133 19.31 -16.81 10.09
N ARG A 134 19.10 -18.15 10.10
CA ARG A 134 20.17 -19.13 9.89
C ARG A 134 20.79 -19.09 8.49
N SER A 135 20.01 -18.70 7.49
CA SER A 135 20.48 -18.61 6.09
C SER A 135 21.31 -17.36 5.79
N SER A 136 21.59 -16.50 6.78
CA SER A 136 22.29 -15.24 6.55
C SER A 136 23.43 -15.02 7.55
N GLY A 137 24.59 -14.62 7.04
CA GLY A 137 25.72 -14.15 7.85
C GLY A 137 25.69 -12.64 8.16
N GLN A 138 24.62 -11.94 7.80
CA GLN A 138 24.50 -10.50 8.02
C GLN A 138 24.05 -10.17 9.45
N ALA A 139 24.26 -8.92 9.89
CA ALA A 139 23.73 -8.43 11.15
C ALA A 139 22.20 -8.56 11.21
N ILE A 140 21.66 -8.96 12.37
CA ILE A 140 20.24 -9.26 12.55
C ILE A 140 19.33 -8.12 12.10
N LYS A 141 19.68 -6.87 12.42
CA LYS A 141 18.92 -5.68 12.01
C LYS A 141 18.78 -5.59 10.48
N THR A 142 19.86 -5.86 9.74
CA THR A 142 19.85 -5.85 8.28
C THR A 142 18.91 -6.93 7.73
N VAL A 143 18.93 -8.12 8.33
CA VAL A 143 18.06 -9.24 7.92
C VAL A 143 16.59 -8.93 8.19
N LEU A 144 16.25 -8.33 9.35
CA LEU A 144 14.88 -7.95 9.68
C LEU A 144 14.31 -6.88 8.73
N MET A 145 15.16 -5.99 8.23
CA MET A 145 14.75 -4.94 7.30
C MET A 145 14.63 -5.42 5.84
N ASP A 146 15.08 -6.63 5.51
CA ASP A 146 15.13 -7.16 4.15
C ASP A 146 13.73 -7.58 3.66
N GLN A 147 13.16 -6.76 2.77
CA GLN A 147 11.83 -6.98 2.21
C GLN A 147 11.75 -8.17 1.24
N SER A 148 12.89 -8.77 0.87
CA SER A 148 12.91 -10.03 0.11
C SER A 148 12.72 -11.26 1.01
N LYS A 149 12.97 -11.11 2.32
CA LYS A 149 12.88 -12.19 3.32
C LYS A 149 11.61 -12.12 4.15
N MET A 150 11.18 -10.93 4.52
CA MET A 150 9.95 -10.71 5.29
C MET A 150 9.30 -9.37 4.97
N GLY A 151 7.97 -9.35 4.95
CA GLY A 151 7.21 -8.14 4.64
C GLY A 151 6.99 -7.26 5.87
N GLY A 152 7.26 -5.96 5.74
CA GLY A 152 6.64 -4.95 6.60
C GLY A 152 7.52 -4.28 7.65
N VAL A 153 8.60 -4.93 8.09
CA VAL A 153 9.55 -4.33 9.05
C VAL A 153 10.45 -3.33 8.34
N GLY A 154 10.64 -2.14 8.90
CA GLY A 154 11.61 -1.15 8.42
C GLY A 154 12.58 -0.74 9.51
N ASN A 155 13.08 0.49 9.45
CA ASN A 155 14.17 0.92 10.32
C ASN A 155 13.73 1.21 11.76
N ILE A 156 12.45 1.56 11.97
CA ILE A 156 11.92 1.89 13.29
C ILE A 156 11.58 0.61 14.06
N TYR A 157 11.01 -0.39 13.39
CA TYR A 157 10.55 -1.63 14.01
C TYR A 157 11.54 -2.81 13.90
N ALA A 158 12.77 -2.60 13.40
CA ALA A 158 13.85 -3.59 13.34
C ALA A 158 14.85 -3.41 14.49
#